data_AF-A0A927SE06-F1
#
_entry.id   AF-A0A927SE06-F1
#
_cell.length_a   1.000
_cell.length_b   1.000
_cell.length_c   1.000
_cell.angle_alpha   90.00
_cell.angle_beta   90.00
_cell.angle_gamma   90.00
#
_symmetry.space_group_name_H-M   'P 1'
#
loop_
_entity.id
_entity.type
_entity.pdbx_description
1 polymer ?
#
loop_
_entity_poly.entity_id
_entity_poly.type
_entity_poly.pdbx_seq_one_letter_code
_entity_poly.pdbx_strand_id
1 'polypeptide(L)'
;MDTIIKTTAYQTTTPAYGMKWHKFLVNFSLWAGAVLNLIMGFACLAEGAPLYGLALIGAAAYSIYVRFQLAKFKKNAYKHLLAAQLLVIAADLVLMGVEFSVLASNIAACGVNYYYYNKRKALFVN
;
A
#
# COMPACT_ATOMS: atom_id res chain seq x y z
N MET A 1 56.94 16.78 7.30
CA MET A 1 56.35 15.71 6.45
C MET A 1 54.93 15.53 6.95
N ASP A 2 54.02 16.35 6.42
CA ASP A 2 52.62 16.36 6.86
C ASP A 2 51.84 15.33 6.06
N THR A 3 51.37 14.28 6.74
CA THR A 3 50.50 13.27 6.18
C THR A 3 49.11 13.85 5.98
N ILE A 4 48.81 14.25 4.74
CA ILE A 4 47.46 14.64 4.32
C ILE A 4 46.59 13.36 4.33
N ILE A 5 45.84 13.15 5.41
CA ILE A 5 44.78 12.15 5.47
C ILE A 5 43.66 12.64 4.55
N LYS A 6 43.53 12.03 3.37
CA LYS A 6 42.37 12.22 2.49
C LYS A 6 41.19 11.50 3.14
N THR A 7 40.40 12.24 3.92
CA THR A 7 39.11 11.76 4.42
C THR A 7 38.16 11.65 3.22
N THR A 8 38.08 10.48 2.59
CA THR A 8 37.05 10.15 1.61
C THR A 8 35.71 10.07 2.33
N ALA A 9 35.01 11.20 2.39
CA ALA A 9 33.60 11.21 2.77
C ALA A 9 32.84 10.36 1.75
N TYR A 10 32.34 9.20 2.18
CA TYR A 10 31.33 8.46 1.44
C TYR A 10 30.10 9.37 1.35
N GLN A 11 29.98 10.09 0.23
CA GLN A 11 28.73 10.73 -0.17
C GLN A 11 27.73 9.59 -0.32
N THR A 12 26.86 9.40 0.67
CA THR A 12 25.63 8.63 0.49
C THR A 12 24.79 9.43 -0.50
N THR A 13 25.04 9.20 -1.80
CA THR A 13 24.15 9.63 -2.88
C THR A 13 22.83 8.90 -2.66
N THR A 14 22.01 9.41 -1.76
CA THR A 14 20.61 9.07 -1.71
C THR A 14 20.11 9.63 -3.03
N PRO A 15 19.79 8.79 -4.05
CA PRO A 15 19.30 9.33 -5.29
C PRO A 15 18.10 10.18 -4.90
N ALA A 16 18.13 11.46 -5.26
CA ALA A 16 17.02 12.37 -5.11
C ALA A 16 15.91 11.82 -6.00
N TYR A 17 15.22 10.80 -5.51
CA TYR A 17 14.13 10.15 -6.16
C TYR A 17 12.99 11.14 -6.01
N GLY A 18 12.99 12.16 -6.88
CA GLY A 18 11.94 13.18 -6.93
C GLY A 18 10.62 12.46 -6.79
N MET A 19 9.84 12.82 -5.77
CA MET A 19 8.63 12.09 -5.42
C MET A 19 7.64 12.25 -6.57
N LYS A 20 7.73 11.38 -7.57
CA LYS A 20 6.87 11.48 -8.75
C LYS A 20 5.43 11.18 -8.35
N TRP A 21 4.50 11.77 -9.09
CA TRP A 21 3.05 11.60 -8.99
C TRP A 21 2.57 10.18 -8.69
N HIS A 22 3.27 9.14 -9.17
CA HIS A 22 2.95 7.75 -8.85
C HIS A 22 2.90 7.46 -7.33
N LYS A 23 3.71 8.13 -6.50
CA LYS A 23 3.78 7.87 -5.05
C LYS A 23 2.54 8.47 -4.39
N PHE A 24 2.09 9.61 -4.90
CA PHE A 24 0.81 10.18 -4.52
C PHE A 24 -0.33 9.24 -4.93
N LEU A 25 -0.38 8.80 -6.19
CA LEU A 25 -1.44 7.92 -6.68
C LEU A 25 -1.58 6.62 -5.89
N VAL A 26 -0.47 5.98 -5.51
CA VAL A 26 -0.49 4.74 -4.71
C VAL A 26 -0.92 5.00 -3.26
N ASN A 27 -0.46 6.08 -2.64
CA ASN A 27 -0.90 6.43 -1.28
C ASN A 27 -2.35 6.91 -1.26
N PHE A 28 -2.76 7.60 -2.32
CA PHE A 28 -4.12 8.08 -2.51
C PHE A 28 -5.07 6.92 -2.80
N SER A 29 -4.69 5.93 -3.60
CA SER A 29 -5.52 4.75 -3.84
C SER A 29 -5.70 3.90 -2.59
N LEU A 30 -4.65 3.72 -1.77
CA LEU A 30 -4.75 3.06 -0.46
C LEU A 30 -5.69 3.80 0.49
N TRP A 31 -5.63 5.14 0.49
CA TRP A 31 -6.51 5.96 1.31
C TRP A 31 -7.96 5.98 0.80
N ALA A 32 -8.17 6.18 -0.50
CA ALA A 32 -9.48 6.20 -1.12
C ALA A 32 -10.17 4.84 -1.00
N GLY A 33 -9.42 3.75 -1.22
CA GLY A 33 -9.91 2.39 -0.99
C GLY A 33 -10.29 2.14 0.47
N ALA A 34 -9.52 2.66 1.43
CA ALA A 34 -9.89 2.56 2.85
C ALA A 34 -11.19 3.32 3.16
N VAL A 35 -11.39 4.51 2.61
CA VAL A 35 -12.63 5.29 2.79
C VAL A 35 -13.82 4.56 2.18
N LEU A 36 -13.70 4.07 0.95
CA LEU A 36 -14.76 3.32 0.28
C LEU A 36 -15.12 2.05 1.05
N ASN A 37 -14.13 1.25 1.47
CA ASN A 37 -14.37 0.05 2.26
C ASN A 37 -15.02 0.37 3.61
N LEU A 38 -14.69 1.50 4.23
CA LEU A 38 -15.30 1.91 5.49
C LEU A 38 -16.78 2.30 5.30
N ILE A 39 -17.10 3.06 4.25
CA ILE A 39 -18.49 3.43 3.91
C ILE A 39 -19.32 2.18 3.57
N MET A 40 -18.79 1.31 2.69
CA MET A 40 -19.44 0.05 2.33
C MET A 40 -19.59 -0.87 3.55
N GLY A 41 -18.60 -0.89 4.44
CA GLY A 41 -18.66 -1.69 5.65
C GLY A 41 -19.79 -1.28 6.60
N PHE A 42 -20.02 0.02 6.76
CA PHE A 42 -21.16 0.53 7.52
C PHE A 42 -22.50 0.28 6.83
N ALA A 43 -22.57 0.42 5.50
CA ALA A 43 -23.77 0.09 4.74
C ALA A 43 -24.16 -1.38 4.92
N CYS A 44 -23.21 -2.31 4.83
CA CYS A 44 -23.46 -3.73 5.02
C CYS A 44 -23.84 -4.10 6.47
N LEU A 45 -23.33 -3.37 7.47
CA LEU A 45 -23.82 -3.52 8.85
C LEU A 45 -25.29 -3.13 8.97
N ALA A 46 -25.70 -2.04 8.30
CA ALA A 46 -27.08 -1.58 8.31
C ALA A 46 -28.04 -2.52 7.55
N GLU A 47 -27.56 -3.18 6.50
CA GLU A 47 -28.32 -4.14 5.69
C GLU A 47 -28.39 -5.55 6.29
N GLY A 48 -27.79 -5.78 7.46
CA GLY A 48 -27.85 -7.08 8.14
C GLY A 48 -26.80 -8.09 7.70
N ALA A 49 -25.70 -7.64 7.08
CA ALA A 49 -24.53 -8.45 6.74
C ALA A 49 -23.32 -8.12 7.63
N PRO A 50 -23.39 -8.38 8.96
CA PRO A 50 -22.42 -7.87 9.92
C PRO A 50 -21.02 -8.44 9.75
N LEU A 51 -20.90 -9.73 9.38
CA LEU A 51 -19.59 -10.34 9.13
C LEU A 51 -18.86 -9.64 7.97
N TYR A 52 -19.59 -9.27 6.92
CA TYR A 52 -19.04 -8.57 5.77
C TYR A 52 -18.69 -7.13 6.10
N GLY A 53 -19.59 -6.42 6.78
CA GLY A 53 -19.34 -5.05 7.21
C GLY A 53 -18.09 -4.93 8.10
N LEU A 54 -17.92 -5.86 9.04
CA LEU A 54 -16.72 -5.93 9.88
C LEU A 54 -15.45 -6.28 9.10
N ALA A 55 -15.53 -7.18 8.11
CA ALA A 55 -14.39 -7.52 7.25
C ALA A 55 -13.92 -6.31 6.44
N LEU A 56 -14.84 -5.53 5.87
CA LEU A 56 -14.53 -4.31 5.13
C LEU A 56 -13.93 -3.21 6.03
N ILE A 57 -14.49 -3.02 7.22
CA ILE A 57 -13.93 -2.08 8.21
C ILE A 57 -12.52 -2.51 8.63
N GLY A 58 -12.29 -3.81 8.83
CA GLY A 58 -10.96 -4.37 9.10
C GLY A 58 -9.97 -4.14 7.95
N ALA A 59 -10.41 -4.35 6.71
CA ALA A 59 -9.61 -4.08 5.52
C ALA A 59 -9.27 -2.58 5.37
N ALA A 60 -10.22 -1.69 5.70
CA ALA A 60 -10.00 -0.25 5.74
C ALA A 60 -8.94 0.14 6.79
N ALA A 61 -9.08 -0.36 8.02
CA ALA A 61 -8.13 -0.12 9.09
C ALA A 61 -6.71 -0.63 8.73
N TYR A 62 -6.62 -1.82 8.14
CA TYR A 62 -5.36 -2.39 7.69
C TYR A 62 -4.72 -1.56 6.57
N SER A 63 -5.50 -1.06 5.62
CA SER A 63 -5.02 -0.21 4.53
C SER A 63 -4.44 1.12 5.03
N ILE A 64 -5.06 1.71 6.06
CA ILE A 64 -4.55 2.90 6.75
C ILE A 64 -3.25 2.58 7.50
N TYR A 65 -3.19 1.45 8.22
CA TYR A 65 -1.98 1.00 8.91
C TYR A 65 -0.80 0.81 7.94
N VAL A 66 -1.04 0.18 6.79
CA VAL A 66 -0.04 -0.03 5.75
C VAL A 66 0.48 1.30 5.19
N ARG A 67 -0.38 2.30 5.01
CA ARG A 67 0.05 3.65 4.61
C ARG A 67 1.05 4.24 5.61
N PHE A 68 0.79 4.12 6.90
CA PHE A 68 1.73 4.59 7.93
C PHE A 68 3.04 3.81 7.94
N GLN A 69 3.03 2.51 7.64
CA GLN A 69 4.25 1.71 7.51
C GLN A 69 5.07 2.08 6.27
N LEU A 70 4.41 2.38 5.16
CA LEU A 70 5.06 2.86 3.92
C LEU A 70 5.66 4.26 4.08
N ALA A 71 4.99 5.13 4.84
CA ALA A 71 5.51 6.47 5.15
C ALA A 71 6.80 6.40 5.98
N LYS A 72 6.96 5.36 6.81
CA LYS A 72 8.15 5.12 7.64
C LYS A 72 9.27 4.35 6.93
N PHE A 73 9.08 3.97 5.66
CA PHE A 73 10.06 3.19 4.86
C PHE A 73 10.60 1.94 5.59
N LYS A 74 9.77 1.28 6.41
CA LYS A 74 10.19 0.08 7.13
C LYS A 74 10.53 -1.08 6.18
N LYS A 75 11.54 -1.86 6.54
CA LYS A 75 11.90 -3.14 5.94
C LYS A 75 10.67 -4.05 5.95
N ASN A 76 10.36 -4.64 4.80
CA ASN A 76 9.15 -5.43 4.53
C ASN A 76 7.81 -4.66 4.41
N ALA A 77 7.77 -3.32 4.47
CA ALA A 77 6.51 -2.57 4.27
C ALA A 77 5.81 -2.89 2.93
N TYR A 78 6.57 -3.23 1.88
CA TYR A 78 6.01 -3.64 0.59
C TYR A 78 5.20 -4.96 0.66
N LYS A 79 5.56 -5.89 1.56
CA LYS A 79 4.82 -7.15 1.74
C LYS A 79 3.47 -6.90 2.39
N HIS A 80 3.41 -5.96 3.34
CA HIS A 80 2.16 -5.54 3.97
C HIS A 80 1.22 -4.84 2.98
N LEU A 81 1.77 -4.10 2.01
CA LEU A 81 0.99 -3.50 0.93
C LEU A 81 0.33 -4.55 0.03
N LEU A 82 1.11 -5.53 -0.42
CA LEU A 82 0.55 -6.65 -1.17
C LEU A 82 -0.49 -7.43 -0.35
N ALA A 83 -0.22 -7.68 0.94
CA ALA A 83 -1.16 -8.36 1.82
C ALA A 83 -2.48 -7.58 1.96
N ALA A 84 -2.43 -6.24 2.07
CA ALA A 84 -3.63 -5.42 2.15
C ALA A 84 -4.48 -5.52 0.87
N GLN A 85 -3.83 -5.44 -0.30
CA GLN A 85 -4.52 -5.52 -1.58
C GLN A 85 -5.08 -6.90 -1.85
N LEU A 86 -4.36 -7.96 -1.48
CA LEU A 86 -4.85 -9.33 -1.59
C LEU A 86 -6.04 -9.58 -0.64
N LEU A 87 -6.05 -8.97 0.54
CA LEU A 87 -7.16 -9.09 1.49
C LEU A 87 -8.43 -8.43 0.95
N VAL A 88 -8.30 -7.26 0.31
CA VAL A 88 -9.43 -6.60 -0.39
C VAL A 88 -9.92 -7.44 -1.57
N ILE A 89 -9.01 -7.95 -2.42
CA ILE A 89 -9.36 -8.82 -3.54
C ILE A 89 -10.03 -10.13 -3.07
N ALA A 90 -9.56 -10.71 -1.97
CA ALA A 90 -10.16 -11.91 -1.40
C ALA A 90 -11.57 -11.62 -0.84
N ALA A 91 -11.77 -10.47 -0.20
CA ALA A 91 -13.10 -10.03 0.24
C ALA A 91 -14.04 -9.83 -0.96
N ASP A 92 -13.54 -9.28 -2.07
CA ASP A 92 -14.29 -9.10 -3.30
C ASP A 92 -14.62 -10.45 -3.99
N LEU A 93 -13.70 -11.42 -4.00
CA LEU A 93 -13.87 -12.73 -4.66
C LEU A 93 -14.78 -13.69 -3.90
N VAL A 94 -14.76 -13.65 -2.56
CA VAL A 94 -15.61 -14.51 -1.72
C VAL A 94 -17.08 -14.13 -1.86
N LEU A 95 -17.39 -12.92 -2.30
CA LEU A 95 -18.73 -12.43 -2.52
C LEU A 95 -18.98 -12.27 -4.02
N MET A 96 -19.77 -13.18 -4.60
CA MET A 96 -20.09 -13.25 -6.04
C MET A 96 -20.92 -12.06 -6.59
N GLY A 97 -20.77 -10.85 -6.03
CA GLY A 97 -21.52 -9.65 -6.39
C GLY A 97 -20.66 -8.43 -6.72
N VAL A 98 -19.33 -8.53 -6.68
CA VAL A 98 -18.46 -7.41 -7.07
C VAL A 98 -18.37 -7.32 -8.59
N GLU A 99 -18.57 -6.12 -9.13
CA GLU A 99 -18.41 -5.88 -10.56
C GLU A 99 -17.01 -6.24 -11.03
N PHE A 100 -16.93 -6.90 -12.19
CA PHE A 100 -15.67 -7.25 -12.83
C PHE A 100 -14.74 -6.05 -13.02
N SER A 101 -15.31 -4.85 -13.25
CA SER A 101 -14.61 -3.57 -13.37
C SER A 101 -13.79 -3.24 -12.10
N VAL A 102 -14.40 -3.39 -10.93
CA VAL A 102 -13.79 -3.13 -9.62
C VAL A 102 -12.70 -4.14 -9.34
N LEU A 103 -12.99 -5.44 -9.54
CA LEU A 103 -12.02 -6.51 -9.34
C LEU A 103 -10.80 -6.35 -10.25
N ALA A 104 -11.01 -6.05 -11.54
CA ALA A 104 -9.93 -5.81 -12.50
C ALA A 104 -9.06 -4.61 -12.10
N SER A 105 -9.67 -3.53 -11.60
CA SER A 105 -8.94 -2.36 -11.12
C SER A 105 -8.05 -2.67 -9.91
N ASN A 106 -8.55 -3.48 -8.96
CA ASN A 106 -7.80 -3.92 -7.78
C ASN A 106 -6.62 -4.83 -8.16
N ILE A 107 -6.83 -5.75 -9.10
CA ILE A 107 -5.77 -6.63 -9.61
C ILE A 107 -4.69 -5.82 -10.34
N ALA A 108 -5.09 -4.89 -11.22
CA ALA A 108 -4.16 -4.01 -11.92
C ALA A 108 -3.35 -3.14 -10.95
N ALA A 109 -4.00 -2.57 -9.93
CA ALA A 109 -3.34 -1.81 -8.88
C ALA A 109 -2.33 -2.67 -8.09
N CYS A 110 -2.65 -3.94 -7.84
CA CYS A 110 -1.73 -4.88 -7.20
C CYS A 110 -0.48 -5.13 -8.07
N GLY A 111 -0.67 -5.32 -9.39
CA GLY A 111 0.43 -5.49 -10.34
C GLY A 111 1.34 -4.25 -10.45
N VAL A 112 0.75 -3.06 -10.55
CA VAL A 112 1.50 -1.79 -10.60
C VAL A 112 2.29 -1.59 -9.30
N ASN A 113 1.69 -1.84 -8.15
CA ASN A 113 2.38 -1.76 -6.86
C ASN A 113 3.50 -2.77 -6.76
N TYR A 114 3.27 -4.03 -7.13
CA TYR A 114 4.29 -5.06 -7.14
C TYR A 114 5.50 -4.63 -7.99
N TYR A 115 5.27 -4.20 -9.25
CA TYR A 115 6.34 -3.73 -10.13
C TYR A 115 7.09 -2.53 -9.55
N TYR A 116 6.36 -1.53 -9.06
CA TYR A 116 6.92 -0.30 -8.51
C TYR A 116 7.81 -0.55 -7.29
N TYR A 117 7.31 -1.31 -6.32
CA TYR A 117 8.05 -1.60 -5.09
C TYR A 117 9.19 -2.60 -5.34
N ASN A 118 9.05 -3.53 -6.28
CA ASN A 118 10.13 -4.44 -6.67
C ASN A 118 11.36 -3.67 -7.19
N LYS A 119 11.14 -2.63 -8.00
CA LYS A 119 12.22 -1.75 -8.50
C LYS A 119 12.85 -0.87 -7.43
N ARG A 120 12.21 -0.71 -6.27
CA ARG A 120 12.63 0.18 -5.17
C ARG A 120 12.85 -0.54 -3.85
N LYS A 121 13.04 -1.87 -3.88
CA LYS A 121 13.35 -2.68 -2.69
C LYS A 121 14.54 -2.12 -1.90
N ALA A 122 15.50 -1.52 -2.59
CA ALA A 122 16.68 -0.87 -2.01
C ALA A 122 16.37 0.36 -1.12
N LEU A 123 15.15 0.91 -1.15
CA LEU A 123 14.76 2.04 -0.29
C LEU A 123 14.18 1.60 1.08
N PHE A 124 13.88 0.31 1.26
CA PHE A 124 13.28 -0.24 2.49
C PHE A 124 14.34 -0.88 3.38
N VAL A 125 15.27 -0.06 3.87
CA VAL A 125 16.47 -0.51 4.59
C VAL A 125 16.34 -0.44 6.11
N ASN A 126 15.34 0.29 6.63
CA ASN A 126 15.10 0.52 8.06
C ASN A 126 14.44 -0.66 8.77
#